data_AF-W9VII9-F1
#
_entry.id   AF-W9VII9-F1
#
_cell.length_a   1.000
_cell.length_b   1.000
_cell.length_c   1.000
_cell.angle_alpha   90.00
_cell.angle_beta   90.00
_cell.angle_gamma   90.00
#
_symmetry.space_group_name_H-M   'P 1'
#
loop_
_entity.id
_entity.type
_entity.pdbx_description
1 polymer ?
#
loop_
_entity_poly.entity_id
_entity_poly.type
_entity_poly.pdbx_seq_one_letter_code
_entity_poly.pdbx_strand_id
1 'polypeptide(L)'
;MLYLRDSFIVQAVATMRFEVSHDEIRKANVPHELFLTNLIGNHILMTVALGGIAGSFPWAMALIPIISFSILGYTLWRARQSRRRDPWYVMCHWQVCARRSRFFMLMLGMLALAAALGWIGHAYGGMMKEAVLALVAGTGILPVMVTILVLVIVESDALYHANQARLPAWVVARYPNPEVRILGEEEAVHQAS
;
A
#
# COMPACT_ATOMS: atom_id res chain seq x y z
N MET A 1 -6.59 -5.25 31.37
CA MET A 1 -5.84 -5.42 30.11
C MET A 1 -6.67 -5.17 28.83
N LEU A 2 -8.02 -5.08 28.91
CA LEU A 2 -8.87 -4.73 27.77
C LEU A 2 -8.89 -3.22 27.43
N TYR A 3 -8.75 -2.32 28.41
CA TYR A 3 -8.82 -0.87 28.18
C TYR A 3 -7.68 -0.27 27.35
N LEU A 4 -6.47 -0.83 27.40
CA LEU A 4 -5.32 -0.32 26.64
C LEU A 4 -5.34 -0.74 25.16
N ARG A 5 -6.03 -1.84 24.84
CA ARG A 5 -6.16 -2.35 23.46
C ARG A 5 -7.15 -1.51 22.65
N ASP A 6 -8.20 -1.01 23.32
CA ASP A 6 -9.16 -0.10 22.70
C ASP A 6 -8.53 1.27 22.40
N SER A 7 -7.67 1.80 23.28
CA SER A 7 -6.97 3.07 23.03
C SER A 7 -6.07 3.02 21.79
N PHE A 8 -5.38 1.89 21.57
CA PHE A 8 -4.45 1.73 20.44
C PHE A 8 -5.18 1.57 19.10
N ILE A 9 -6.29 0.83 19.07
CA ILE A 9 -7.10 0.66 17.86
C ILE A 9 -7.87 1.96 17.55
N VAL A 10 -8.42 2.63 18.56
CA VAL A 10 -9.10 3.93 18.38
C VAL A 10 -8.12 5.01 17.90
N GLN A 11 -6.89 5.09 18.44
CA GLN A 11 -5.86 6.00 17.90
C GLN A 11 -5.38 5.60 16.50
N ALA A 12 -5.35 4.31 16.16
CA ALA A 12 -4.93 3.87 14.83
C ALA A 12 -5.93 4.27 13.73
N VAL A 13 -7.21 4.46 14.08
CA VAL A 13 -8.30 4.86 13.18
C VAL A 13 -8.64 6.36 13.28
N ALA A 14 -8.25 7.02 14.38
CA ALA A 14 -8.45 8.46 14.55
C ALA A 14 -7.71 9.26 13.45
N THR A 15 -8.46 10.11 12.75
CA THR A 15 -7.93 11.03 11.75
C THR A 15 -8.07 12.47 12.24
N MET A 16 -7.02 13.27 12.03
CA MET A 16 -7.01 14.71 12.34
C MET A 16 -7.08 15.50 11.05
N ARG A 17 -7.84 16.60 11.05
CA ARG A 17 -7.98 17.49 9.90
C ARG A 17 -7.03 18.68 10.05
N PHE A 18 -6.38 19.06 8.96
CA PHE A 18 -5.39 20.12 8.94
C PHE A 18 -5.79 21.24 7.98
N GLU A 19 -5.34 22.47 8.29
CA GLU A 19 -5.38 23.57 7.33
C GLU A 19 -4.25 23.37 6.30
N VAL A 20 -4.62 22.99 5.08
CA VAL A 20 -3.67 22.71 3.98
C VAL A 20 -4.18 23.30 2.67
N SER A 21 -3.26 23.64 1.79
CA SER A 21 -3.62 24.17 0.47
C SER A 21 -4.18 23.08 -0.45
N HIS A 22 -4.98 23.48 -1.45
CA HIS A 22 -5.45 22.57 -2.48
C HIS A 22 -4.31 21.89 -3.28
N ASP A 23 -3.18 22.58 -3.46
CA ASP A 23 -2.01 22.01 -4.14
C ASP A 23 -1.37 20.89 -3.31
N GLU A 24 -1.30 21.05 -1.99
CA GLU A 24 -0.82 20.00 -1.08
C GLU A 24 -1.74 18.78 -1.07
N ILE A 25 -3.06 18.97 -1.09
CA ILE A 25 -4.03 17.87 -1.20
C ILE A 25 -3.78 17.08 -2.49
N ARG A 26 -3.66 17.76 -3.63
CA ARG A 26 -3.39 17.10 -4.92
C ARG A 26 -2.08 16.31 -4.87
N LYS A 27 -1.01 16.89 -4.31
CA LYS A 27 0.29 16.21 -4.19
C LYS A 27 0.26 15.04 -3.21
N ALA A 28 -0.56 15.12 -2.16
CA ALA A 28 -0.76 14.05 -1.18
C ALA A 28 -1.50 12.84 -1.76
N ASN A 29 -2.34 13.03 -2.78
CA ASN A 29 -3.05 11.93 -3.46
C ASN A 29 -2.13 11.07 -4.33
N VAL A 30 -1.08 11.66 -4.92
CA VAL A 30 -0.15 10.98 -5.85
C VAL A 30 0.36 9.62 -5.34
N PRO A 31 0.92 9.48 -4.11
CA PRO A 31 1.37 8.18 -3.62
C PRO A 31 0.26 7.13 -3.56
N HIS A 32 -0.97 7.55 -3.24
CA HIS A 32 -2.12 6.65 -3.12
C HIS A 32 -2.65 6.20 -4.48
N GLU A 33 -2.79 7.13 -5.42
CA GLU A 33 -3.19 6.84 -6.80
C GLU A 33 -2.19 5.90 -7.49
N LEU A 34 -0.89 6.11 -7.25
CA LEU A 34 0.16 5.23 -7.78
C LEU A 34 0.05 3.80 -7.21
N PHE A 35 -0.21 3.66 -5.91
CA PHE A 35 -0.36 2.36 -5.27
C PHE A 35 -1.64 1.65 -5.73
N LEU A 36 -2.77 2.35 -5.80
CA LEU A 36 -4.02 1.82 -6.35
C LEU A 36 -3.89 1.41 -7.83
N THR A 37 -3.17 2.20 -8.63
CA THR A 37 -2.89 1.85 -10.03
C THR A 37 -2.07 0.57 -10.13
N ASN A 38 -1.11 0.37 -9.23
CA ASN A 38 -0.38 -0.90 -9.16
C ASN A 38 -1.29 -2.07 -8.77
N LEU A 39 -2.13 -1.92 -7.74
CA LEU A 39 -3.01 -2.99 -7.27
C LEU A 39 -4.11 -3.32 -8.30
N ILE A 40 -4.88 -2.34 -8.75
CA ILE A 40 -6.02 -2.55 -9.64
C ILE A 40 -5.55 -2.65 -11.08
N GLY A 41 -4.81 -1.66 -11.57
CA GLY A 41 -4.36 -1.62 -12.96
C GLY A 41 -3.42 -2.77 -13.30
N ASN A 42 -2.34 -2.93 -12.52
CA ASN A 42 -1.32 -3.93 -12.82
C ASN A 42 -1.67 -5.33 -12.28
N HIS A 43 -2.18 -5.52 -11.06
CA HIS A 43 -2.46 -6.89 -10.56
C HIS A 43 -3.84 -7.43 -10.92
N ILE A 44 -4.87 -6.60 -11.08
CA ILE A 44 -6.22 -7.09 -11.43
C ILE A 44 -6.42 -7.04 -12.95
N LEU A 45 -6.39 -5.84 -13.54
CA LEU A 45 -6.76 -5.66 -14.95
C LEU A 45 -5.72 -6.28 -15.90
N MET A 46 -4.42 -6.05 -15.68
CA MET A 46 -3.38 -6.64 -16.51
C MET A 46 -3.34 -8.17 -16.40
N THR A 47 -3.58 -8.75 -15.21
CA THR A 47 -3.67 -10.22 -15.03
C THR A 47 -4.81 -10.82 -15.84
N VAL A 48 -5.98 -10.19 -15.86
CA VAL A 48 -7.11 -10.64 -16.68
C VAL A 48 -6.76 -10.53 -18.17
N ALA A 49 -6.17 -9.42 -18.59
CA ALA A 49 -5.78 -9.19 -19.99
C ALA A 49 -4.72 -10.20 -20.47
N LEU A 50 -3.64 -10.37 -19.70
CA LEU A 50 -2.54 -11.27 -20.05
C LEU A 50 -2.90 -12.75 -19.85
N GLY A 51 -3.76 -13.05 -18.87
CA GLY A 51 -4.29 -14.39 -18.65
C GLY A 51 -5.00 -14.95 -19.87
N GLY A 52 -5.69 -14.10 -20.64
CA GLY A 52 -6.33 -14.48 -21.90
C GLY A 52 -5.37 -14.96 -23.00
N ILE A 53 -4.10 -14.59 -22.93
CA ILE A 53 -3.05 -14.99 -23.90
C ILE A 53 -1.97 -15.88 -23.28
N ALA A 54 -2.10 -16.23 -22.00
CA ALA A 54 -1.08 -16.96 -21.25
C ALA A 54 -0.79 -18.36 -21.80
N GLY A 55 -1.73 -18.97 -22.53
CA GLY A 55 -1.52 -20.24 -23.23
C GLY A 55 -0.48 -20.16 -24.36
N SER A 56 -0.38 -18.99 -25.02
CA SER A 56 0.57 -18.75 -26.12
C SER A 56 1.83 -18.02 -25.65
N PHE A 57 1.69 -17.12 -24.69
CA PHE A 57 2.79 -16.27 -24.18
C PHE A 57 2.84 -16.27 -22.64
N PRO A 58 3.15 -17.40 -22.00
CA PRO A 58 3.13 -17.51 -20.53
C PRO A 58 4.15 -16.59 -19.84
N TRP A 59 5.26 -16.27 -20.51
CA TRP A 59 6.27 -15.35 -20.01
C TRP A 59 5.75 -13.92 -19.84
N ALA A 60 4.69 -13.53 -20.55
CA ALA A 60 4.08 -12.20 -20.43
C ALA A 60 3.56 -11.96 -19.01
N MET A 61 3.14 -13.01 -18.29
CA MET A 61 2.70 -12.91 -16.90
C MET A 61 3.79 -12.40 -15.95
N ALA A 62 5.08 -12.54 -16.32
CA ALA A 62 6.18 -11.99 -15.54
C ALA A 62 6.23 -10.44 -15.55
N LEU A 63 5.56 -9.78 -16.50
CA LEU A 63 5.46 -8.33 -16.54
C LEU A 63 4.78 -7.76 -15.29
N ILE A 64 3.76 -8.45 -14.76
CA ILE A 64 2.99 -8.01 -13.59
C ILE A 64 3.88 -7.82 -12.36
N PRO A 65 4.65 -8.83 -11.88
CA PRO A 65 5.54 -8.63 -10.75
C PRO A 65 6.69 -7.66 -11.07
N ILE A 66 7.23 -7.62 -12.29
CA ILE A 66 8.30 -6.69 -12.68
C ILE A 66 7.84 -5.23 -12.56
N ILE A 67 6.69 -4.90 -13.15
CA ILE A 67 6.07 -3.56 -13.06
C ILE A 67 5.78 -3.24 -11.60
N SER A 68 5.25 -4.20 -10.83
CA SER A 68 4.94 -3.99 -9.42
C SER A 68 6.18 -3.69 -8.59
N PHE A 69 7.25 -4.49 -8.69
CA PHE A 69 8.50 -4.21 -7.98
C PHE A 69 9.09 -2.85 -8.38
N SER A 70 8.97 -2.46 -9.65
CA SER A 70 9.42 -1.15 -10.13
C SER A 70 8.63 0.00 -9.51
N ILE A 71 7.30 -0.07 -9.52
CA ILE A 71 6.43 0.96 -8.92
C ILE A 71 6.68 1.03 -7.40
N LEU A 72 6.70 -0.11 -6.71
CA LEU A 72 6.94 -0.15 -5.25
C LEU A 72 8.34 0.38 -4.91
N GLY A 73 9.35 0.00 -5.68
CA GLY A 73 10.72 0.50 -5.54
C GLY A 73 10.78 2.03 -5.69
N TYR A 74 10.13 2.56 -6.72
CA TYR A 74 9.99 4.00 -6.92
C TYR A 74 9.26 4.67 -5.75
N THR A 75 8.13 4.12 -5.28
CA THR A 75 7.38 4.67 -4.14
C THR A 75 8.23 4.74 -2.89
N LEU A 76 8.98 3.68 -2.57
CA LEU A 76 9.88 3.67 -1.41
C LEU A 76 11.04 4.66 -1.55
N TRP A 77 11.59 4.82 -2.75
CA TRP A 77 12.62 5.81 -3.02
C TRP A 77 12.07 7.25 -2.91
N ARG A 78 10.94 7.55 -3.55
CA ARG A 78 10.30 8.87 -3.54
C ARG A 78 9.81 9.26 -2.15
N ALA A 79 9.38 8.29 -1.33
CA ALA A 79 9.06 8.51 0.08
C ALA A 79 10.30 8.78 0.95
N ARG A 80 11.49 8.27 0.58
CA ARG A 80 12.72 8.72 1.26
C ARG A 80 13.06 10.16 0.89
N GLN A 81 12.87 10.53 -0.37
CA GLN A 81 13.11 11.89 -0.85
C GLN A 81 12.11 12.92 -0.29
N SER A 82 10.84 12.54 -0.07
CA SER A 82 9.82 13.46 0.43
C SER A 82 10.16 14.08 1.78
N ARG A 83 10.87 13.34 2.64
CA ARG A 83 11.36 13.82 3.95
C ARG A 83 12.30 15.02 3.87
N ARG A 84 12.87 15.31 2.70
CA ARG A 84 13.83 16.40 2.50
C ARG A 84 13.30 17.51 1.58
N ARG A 85 12.24 17.27 0.82
CA ARG A 85 11.85 18.10 -0.32
C ARG A 85 10.39 18.53 -0.33
N ASP A 86 9.50 17.77 0.31
CA ASP A 86 8.07 18.01 0.23
C ASP A 86 7.55 18.68 1.50
N PRO A 87 6.44 19.45 1.40
CA PRO A 87 5.70 19.91 2.57
C PRO A 87 5.30 18.75 3.48
N TRP A 88 5.19 19.04 4.77
CA TRP A 88 4.96 18.04 5.81
C TRP A 88 3.73 17.15 5.54
N TYR A 89 2.61 17.74 5.10
CA TYR A 89 1.38 17.00 4.79
C TYR A 89 1.60 15.97 3.67
N VAL A 90 2.20 16.41 2.55
CA VAL A 90 2.54 15.56 1.40
C VAL A 90 3.52 14.46 1.82
N MET A 91 4.55 14.81 2.59
CA MET A 91 5.53 13.85 3.12
C MET A 91 4.87 12.75 3.94
N CYS A 92 3.89 13.09 4.80
CA CYS A 92 3.17 12.11 5.61
C CYS A 92 2.46 11.07 4.76
N HIS A 93 1.74 11.48 3.71
CA HIS A 93 1.06 10.55 2.79
C HIS A 93 2.04 9.63 2.05
N TRP A 94 3.22 10.14 1.67
CA TRP A 94 4.30 9.29 1.16
C TRP A 94 4.75 8.23 2.17
N GLN A 95 4.82 8.54 3.48
CA GLN A 95 5.21 7.54 4.50
C GLN A 95 4.11 6.51 4.76
N VAL A 96 2.84 6.94 4.76
CA VAL A 96 1.68 6.03 4.88
C VAL A 96 1.70 5.00 3.75
N CYS A 97 1.77 5.48 2.50
CA CYS A 97 1.82 4.61 1.33
C CYS A 97 3.10 3.76 1.31
N ALA A 98 4.26 4.31 1.70
CA ALA A 98 5.50 3.54 1.77
C ALA A 98 5.42 2.38 2.79
N ARG A 99 4.74 2.56 3.92
CA ARG A 99 4.53 1.48 4.90
C ARG A 99 3.72 0.34 4.29
N ARG A 100 2.64 0.66 3.59
CA ARG A 100 1.77 -0.32 2.90
C ARG A 100 2.50 -1.00 1.73
N SER A 101 3.30 -0.23 0.99
CA SER A 101 4.14 -0.72 -0.10
C SER A 101 5.18 -1.74 0.37
N ARG A 102 5.78 -1.57 1.56
CA ARG A 102 6.70 -2.58 2.13
C ARG A 102 5.98 -3.89 2.44
N PHE A 103 4.78 -3.82 2.99
CA PHE A 103 3.98 -5.01 3.26
C PHE A 103 3.62 -5.74 1.97
N PHE A 104 3.20 -5.01 0.93
CA PHE A 104 2.90 -5.63 -0.35
C PHE A 104 4.15 -6.22 -1.03
N MET A 105 5.29 -5.54 -0.93
CA MET A 105 6.58 -6.05 -1.42
C MET A 105 7.00 -7.35 -0.72
N LEU A 106 6.74 -7.48 0.59
CA LEU A 106 6.95 -8.72 1.34
C LEU A 106 6.09 -9.85 0.77
N MET A 107 4.79 -9.61 0.56
CA MET A 107 3.87 -10.62 0.02
C MET A 107 4.25 -11.06 -1.40
N LEU A 108 4.66 -10.12 -2.25
CA LEU A 108 5.20 -10.45 -3.57
C LEU A 108 6.53 -11.22 -3.48
N GLY A 109 7.38 -10.89 -2.50
CA GLY A 109 8.59 -11.64 -2.21
C GLY A 109 8.30 -13.08 -1.78
N MET A 110 7.26 -13.31 -0.98
CA MET A 110 6.80 -14.66 -0.60
C MET A 110 6.29 -15.44 -1.81
N LEU A 111 5.51 -14.82 -2.69
CA LEU A 111 5.09 -15.44 -3.95
C LEU A 111 6.28 -15.79 -4.85
N ALA A 112 7.24 -14.87 -5.01
CA ALA A 112 8.45 -15.11 -5.79
C ALA A 112 9.29 -16.25 -5.20
N LEU A 113 9.40 -16.32 -3.86
CA LEU A 113 10.06 -17.41 -3.17
C LEU A 113 9.34 -18.75 -3.39
N ALA A 114 8.01 -18.78 -3.25
CA ALA A 114 7.22 -19.99 -3.51
C ALA A 114 7.38 -20.47 -4.96
N ALA A 115 7.39 -19.54 -5.93
CA ALA A 115 7.65 -19.84 -7.34
C ALA A 115 9.07 -20.37 -7.57
N ALA A 116 10.08 -19.76 -6.93
CA ALA A 116 11.46 -20.23 -7.03
C ALA A 116 11.65 -21.62 -6.42
N LEU A 117 11.08 -21.87 -5.24
CA LEU A 117 11.10 -23.20 -4.60
C LEU A 117 10.35 -24.24 -5.42
N GLY A 118 9.20 -23.87 -5.98
CA GLY A 118 8.43 -24.70 -6.90
C GLY A 118 9.25 -25.09 -8.14
N TRP A 119 9.90 -24.11 -8.77
CA TRP A 119 10.80 -24.33 -9.91
C TRP A 119 11.97 -25.26 -9.55
N ILE A 120 12.69 -24.97 -8.46
CA ILE A 120 13.83 -25.78 -8.00
C ILE A 120 13.38 -27.21 -7.69
N GLY A 121 12.27 -27.39 -6.99
CA GLY A 121 11.73 -28.70 -6.67
C GLY A 121 11.29 -29.50 -7.90
N HIS A 122 10.78 -28.84 -8.95
CA HIS A 122 10.49 -29.51 -10.22
C HIS A 122 11.76 -29.89 -10.98
N ALA A 123 12.68 -28.94 -11.14
CA ALA A 123 13.87 -29.09 -11.97
C ALA A 123 14.89 -30.09 -11.40
N TYR A 124 15.04 -30.12 -10.07
CA TYR A 124 16.07 -30.91 -9.40
C TYR A 124 15.51 -31.93 -8.40
N GLY A 125 14.32 -31.70 -7.86
CA GLY A 125 13.71 -32.53 -6.81
C GLY A 125 12.70 -33.57 -7.31
N GLY A 126 12.42 -33.61 -8.62
CA GLY A 126 11.46 -34.55 -9.21
C GLY A 126 10.00 -34.28 -8.84
N MET A 127 9.65 -33.09 -8.35
CA MET A 127 8.26 -32.75 -8.04
C MET A 127 7.39 -32.76 -9.30
N MET A 128 6.18 -33.31 -9.20
CA MET A 128 5.20 -33.24 -10.27
C MET A 128 4.73 -31.79 -10.52
N LYS A 129 4.33 -31.48 -11.75
CA LYS A 129 3.91 -30.12 -12.14
C LYS A 129 2.70 -29.66 -11.32
N GLU A 130 1.78 -30.57 -11.03
CA GLU A 130 0.56 -30.34 -10.27
C GLU A 130 0.89 -29.96 -8.82
N ALA A 131 1.90 -30.59 -8.23
CA ALA A 131 2.37 -30.26 -6.88
C ALA A 131 3.02 -28.86 -6.84
N VAL A 132 3.80 -28.50 -7.86
CA VAL A 132 4.37 -27.15 -8.01
C VAL A 132 3.26 -26.10 -8.11
N LEU A 133 2.27 -26.35 -8.97
CA LEU A 133 1.14 -25.44 -9.15
C LEU A 133 0.34 -25.29 -7.85
N ALA A 134 0.08 -26.38 -7.13
CA ALA A 134 -0.61 -26.33 -5.85
C ALA A 134 0.18 -25.53 -4.80
N LEU A 135 1.51 -25.71 -4.72
CA LEU A 135 2.39 -24.95 -3.84
C LEU A 135 2.33 -23.45 -4.15
N VAL A 136 2.57 -23.07 -5.41
CA VAL A 136 2.62 -21.66 -5.84
C VAL A 136 1.25 -20.99 -5.73
N ALA A 137 0.19 -21.66 -6.19
CA ALA A 137 -1.17 -21.11 -6.13
C ALA A 137 -1.66 -20.98 -4.68
N GLY A 138 -1.47 -22.04 -3.88
CA GLY A 138 -1.96 -22.10 -2.51
C GLY A 138 -1.21 -21.18 -1.55
N THR A 139 0.13 -21.20 -1.59
CA THR A 139 0.96 -20.49 -0.60
C THR A 139 1.43 -19.11 -1.09
N GLY A 140 1.44 -18.87 -2.41
CA GLY A 140 1.85 -17.61 -3.00
C GLY A 140 0.67 -16.78 -3.49
N ILE A 141 -0.05 -17.28 -4.51
CA ILE A 141 -1.05 -16.48 -5.23
C ILE A 141 -2.24 -16.14 -4.33
N LEU A 142 -2.83 -17.14 -3.65
CA LEU A 142 -4.01 -16.91 -2.80
C LEU A 142 -3.77 -15.85 -1.71
N PRO A 143 -2.71 -15.89 -0.89
CA PRO A 143 -2.41 -14.84 0.09
C PRO A 143 -2.18 -13.47 -0.53
N VAL A 144 -1.54 -13.40 -1.71
CA VAL A 144 -1.33 -12.15 -2.45
C VAL A 144 -2.67 -11.56 -2.90
N MET A 145 -3.58 -12.38 -3.43
CA MET A 145 -4.90 -11.90 -3.87
C MET A 145 -5.74 -11.35 -2.72
N VAL A 146 -5.75 -12.04 -1.57
CA VAL A 146 -6.43 -11.53 -0.36
C VAL A 146 -5.80 -10.22 0.09
N THR A 147 -4.46 -10.13 0.06
CA THR A 147 -3.73 -8.91 0.41
C THR A 147 -4.09 -7.76 -0.53
N ILE A 148 -4.17 -7.99 -1.84
CA ILE A 148 -4.56 -6.98 -2.82
C ILE A 148 -5.94 -6.42 -2.48
N LEU A 149 -6.94 -7.29 -2.23
CA LEU A 149 -8.29 -6.86 -1.91
C LEU A 149 -8.32 -5.95 -0.67
N VAL A 150 -7.67 -6.38 0.41
CA VAL A 150 -7.60 -5.61 1.66
C VAL A 150 -6.90 -4.27 1.43
N LEU A 151 -5.76 -4.27 0.73
CA LEU A 151 -5.01 -3.05 0.45
C LEU A 151 -5.76 -2.09 -0.45
N VAL A 152 -6.53 -2.57 -1.44
CA VAL A 152 -7.36 -1.71 -2.28
C VAL A 152 -8.39 -0.96 -1.44
N ILE A 153 -9.08 -1.64 -0.53
CA ILE A 153 -10.08 -1.01 0.35
C ILE A 153 -9.39 0.04 1.25
N VAL A 154 -8.33 -0.36 1.94
CA VAL A 154 -7.60 0.50 2.89
C VAL A 154 -6.91 1.69 2.20
N GLU A 155 -6.46 1.53 0.96
CA GLU A 155 -5.86 2.61 0.18
C GLU A 155 -6.91 3.57 -0.37
N SER A 156 -8.06 3.06 -0.81
CA SER A 156 -9.17 3.89 -1.28
C SER A 156 -9.70 4.80 -0.16
N ASP A 157 -9.83 4.27 1.06
CA ASP A 157 -10.20 5.06 2.24
C ASP A 157 -9.14 6.12 2.59
N ALA A 158 -7.86 5.77 2.54
CA ALA A 158 -6.79 6.74 2.77
C ALA A 158 -6.74 7.85 1.72
N LEU A 159 -7.03 7.54 0.45
CA LEU A 159 -7.15 8.54 -0.61
C LEU A 159 -8.37 9.45 -0.37
N TYR A 160 -9.49 8.90 0.09
CA TYR A 160 -10.66 9.68 0.48
C TYR A 160 -10.34 10.63 1.65
N HIS A 161 -9.57 10.18 2.63
CA HIS A 161 -9.10 11.02 3.74
C HIS A 161 -8.08 12.09 3.31
N ALA A 162 -7.16 11.76 2.39
CA ALA A 162 -6.21 12.72 1.83
C ALA A 162 -6.93 13.90 1.16
N ASN A 163 -8.00 13.62 0.42
CA ASN A 163 -8.86 14.63 -0.21
C ASN A 163 -9.60 15.53 0.78
N GLN A 164 -9.79 15.07 2.03
CA GLN A 164 -10.43 15.82 3.10
C GLN A 164 -9.44 16.53 4.03
N ALA A 165 -8.17 16.65 3.64
CA ALA A 165 -7.13 17.22 4.48
C ALA A 165 -6.90 16.44 5.80
N ARG A 166 -7.09 15.11 5.78
CA ARG A 166 -7.01 14.27 6.98
C ARG A 166 -5.79 13.36 6.98
N LEU A 167 -5.12 13.29 8.14
CA LEU A 167 -4.02 12.35 8.40
C LEU A 167 -4.34 11.42 9.57
N PRO A 168 -3.86 10.15 9.53
CA PRO A 168 -4.01 9.22 10.64
C PRO A 168 -3.14 9.62 11.84
N ALA A 169 -3.64 9.49 13.07
CA ALA A 169 -2.93 9.99 14.25
C ALA A 169 -1.52 9.38 14.42
N TRP A 170 -1.32 8.11 14.06
CA TRP A 170 0.00 7.47 14.15
C TRP A 170 1.07 8.14 13.27
N VAL A 171 0.70 8.72 12.11
CA VAL A 171 1.70 9.37 11.25
C VAL A 171 2.10 10.72 11.82
N VAL A 172 1.14 11.44 12.41
CA VAL A 172 1.37 12.72 13.09
C VAL A 172 2.24 12.51 14.33
N ALA A 173 1.95 11.49 15.14
CA ALA A 173 2.79 11.12 16.27
C ALA A 173 4.21 10.72 15.86
N ARG A 174 4.37 10.10 14.68
CA ARG A 174 5.69 9.69 14.16
C ARG A 174 6.50 10.86 13.59
N TYR A 175 5.82 11.85 13.03
CA TYR A 175 6.38 13.04 12.40
C TYR A 175 5.67 14.29 12.93
N PRO A 176 5.94 14.70 14.18
CA PRO A 176 5.30 15.87 14.76
C PRO A 176 5.73 17.14 14.02
N ASN A 177 4.81 18.06 13.82
CA ASN A 177 5.08 19.40 13.31
C ASN A 177 4.27 20.44 14.13
N PRO A 178 4.92 21.34 14.88
CA PRO A 178 4.23 22.33 15.71
C PRO A 178 3.65 23.51 14.92
N GLU A 179 4.01 23.69 13.66
CA GLU A 179 3.60 24.84 12.84
C GLU A 179 2.27 24.63 12.08
N VAL A 180 1.72 23.40 12.09
CA VAL A 180 0.47 23.07 11.38
C VAL A 180 -0.75 23.28 12.27
N ARG A 181 -1.76 23.96 11.71
CA ARG A 181 -3.03 24.21 12.39
C ARG A 181 -3.98 23.03 12.23
N ILE A 182 -4.54 22.57 13.36
CA ILE A 182 -5.50 21.46 13.42
C ILE A 182 -6.93 22.04 13.42
N LEU A 183 -7.72 21.71 12.40
CA LEU A 183 -9.09 22.22 12.22
C LEU A 183 -10.14 21.41 13.01
N GLY A 184 -9.80 21.00 14.24
CA GLY A 184 -10.64 20.10 15.06
C GLY A 184 -10.68 20.38 16.56
N GLU A 185 -9.86 21.31 17.08
CA GLU A 185 -9.94 21.77 18.48
C GLU A 185 -10.61 23.14 18.63
N GLU A 186 -10.57 24.00 17.61
CA GLU A 186 -11.11 25.37 17.70
C GLU A 186 -12.64 25.43 17.80
N GLU A 187 -13.40 24.50 17.19
CA GLU A 187 -14.86 24.47 17.32
C GLU A 187 -15.32 24.11 18.74
N ALA A 188 -14.54 23.32 19.48
CA ALA A 188 -14.85 22.98 20.88
C ALA A 188 -14.50 24.11 21.86
N VAL A 189 -13.45 24.89 21.58
CA VAL A 189 -13.05 26.04 22.41
C VAL A 189 -13.99 27.23 22.18
N HIS A 190 -14.47 27.44 20.95
CA HIS A 190 -15.37 28.56 20.64
C HIS A 190 -16.84 28.33 21.05
N GLN A 191 -17.26 27.08 21.30
CA GLN A 191 -18.58 26.76 21.87
C GLN A 191 -18.58 26.69 23.41
N ALA A 192 -17.41 26.74 24.04
CA ALA A 192 -17.24 26.72 25.50
C ALA A 192 -16.86 28.09 26.10
N SER A 193 -16.89 29.15 25.28
CA SER A 193 -16.64 30.55 25.66
C SER A 193 -17.89 31.39 25.44
#